data_AF-A0A0J9S1L8-F1
#
_entry.id   AF-A0A0J9S1L8-F1
#
_cell.length_a   1.000
_cell.length_b   1.000
_cell.length_c   1.000
_cell.angle_alpha   90.00
_cell.angle_beta   90.00
_cell.angle_gamma   90.00
#
_symmetry.space_group_name_H-M   'P 1'
#
loop_
_entity.id
_entity.type
_entity.pdbx_description
1 polymer ?
#
loop_
_entity_poly.entity_id
_entity_poly.type
_entity_poly.pdbx_seq_one_letter_code
_entity_poly.pdbx_strand_id
1 'polypeptide(L)'
;MIYLNKLQVNPDDSYKVKGCKYLYYALYEMAQEKSIPNEITYKLYNDLLETYNSKKVYKFHVNIENFNSDTFKTLNNLLNLYKYFSKYKSKSQCHDKMCGCAEKCVEIYNEYTERCNNHHSSSLCIELNKFAEKFNIHLNQDDVCKGTISKLEIFNGYNIKIIILIPIILIIVISFSFFILYKVKNNIIKYMNIKL
;
A
#
# COMPACT_ATOMS: atom_id res chain seq x y z
N MET A 1 -21.23 19.26 -9.45
CA MET A 1 -21.07 19.07 -7.99
C MET A 1 -21.57 17.72 -7.44
N ILE A 2 -22.06 16.77 -8.28
CA ILE A 2 -22.60 15.48 -7.80
C ILE A 2 -21.58 14.66 -7.01
N TYR A 3 -20.30 14.65 -7.41
CA TYR A 3 -19.24 13.91 -6.72
C TYR A 3 -19.02 14.38 -5.27
N LEU A 4 -18.85 15.69 -5.06
CA LEU A 4 -18.66 16.25 -3.71
C LEU A 4 -19.90 16.04 -2.82
N ASN A 5 -21.10 16.10 -3.38
CA ASN A 5 -22.33 15.74 -2.65
C ASN A 5 -22.28 14.28 -2.17
N LYS A 6 -21.83 13.34 -3.01
CA LYS A 6 -21.69 11.93 -2.62
C LYS A 6 -20.64 11.73 -1.52
N LEU A 7 -19.52 12.43 -1.58
CA LEU A 7 -18.50 12.38 -0.53
C LEU A 7 -19.05 12.89 0.81
N GLN A 8 -19.81 13.98 0.78
CA GLN A 8 -20.33 14.65 1.98
C GLN A 8 -21.27 13.76 2.81
N VAL A 9 -22.03 12.88 2.17
CA VAL A 9 -22.99 11.97 2.85
C VAL A 9 -22.26 10.91 3.69
N ASN A 10 -20.99 10.63 3.41
CA ASN A 10 -20.23 9.65 4.19
C ASN A 10 -19.83 10.22 5.56
N PRO A 11 -20.13 9.55 6.68
CA PRO A 11 -19.75 10.04 8.00
C PRO A 11 -18.23 10.05 8.23
N ASP A 12 -17.47 9.18 7.57
CA ASP A 12 -16.02 9.05 7.74
C ASP A 12 -15.27 10.24 7.08
N ASP A 13 -14.64 11.08 7.90
CA ASP A 13 -13.81 12.18 7.43
C ASP A 13 -12.58 11.71 6.66
N SER A 14 -12.04 10.51 6.97
CA SER A 14 -10.94 9.92 6.20
C SER A 14 -11.36 9.64 4.76
N TYR A 15 -12.59 9.12 4.58
CA TYR A 15 -13.16 8.88 3.25
C TYR A 15 -13.31 10.19 2.46
N LYS A 16 -13.81 11.24 3.11
CA LYS A 16 -13.94 12.58 2.51
C LYS A 16 -12.59 13.14 2.06
N VAL A 17 -11.58 13.08 2.94
CA VAL A 17 -10.20 13.51 2.64
C VAL A 17 -9.62 12.75 1.44
N LYS A 18 -9.78 11.43 1.41
CA LYS A 18 -9.33 10.58 0.28
C LYS A 18 -10.05 10.97 -1.02
N GLY A 19 -11.35 11.23 -0.95
CA GLY A 19 -12.14 11.67 -2.11
C GLY A 19 -11.71 13.04 -2.65
N CYS A 20 -11.38 14.00 -1.79
CA CYS A 20 -10.82 15.28 -2.22
C CYS A 20 -9.45 15.12 -2.88
N LYS A 21 -8.57 14.26 -2.32
CA LYS A 21 -7.28 13.92 -2.95
C LYS A 21 -7.46 13.29 -4.32
N TYR A 22 -8.43 12.38 -4.46
CA TYR A 22 -8.77 11.78 -5.74
C TYR A 22 -9.28 12.82 -6.74
N LEU A 23 -10.15 13.74 -6.31
CA LEU A 23 -10.63 14.82 -7.17
C LEU A 23 -9.50 15.70 -7.70
N TYR A 24 -8.54 16.07 -6.83
CA TYR A 24 -7.39 16.85 -7.26
C TYR A 24 -6.54 16.09 -8.28
N TYR A 25 -6.26 14.81 -8.02
CA TYR A 25 -5.57 13.95 -8.98
C TYR A 25 -6.26 13.90 -10.34
N ALA A 26 -7.59 13.68 -10.36
CA ALA A 26 -8.34 13.60 -11.61
C ALA A 26 -8.30 14.92 -12.39
N LEU A 27 -8.38 16.07 -11.69
CA LEU A 27 -8.21 17.39 -12.31
C LEU A 27 -6.81 17.57 -12.89
N TYR A 28 -5.79 17.18 -12.15
CA TYR A 28 -4.40 17.23 -12.60
C TYR A 28 -4.18 16.38 -13.84
N GLU A 29 -4.67 15.14 -13.86
CA GLU A 29 -4.57 14.25 -15.02
C GLU A 29 -5.19 14.87 -16.28
N MET A 30 -6.42 15.39 -16.18
CA MET A 30 -7.09 16.09 -17.28
C MET A 30 -6.37 17.37 -17.72
N ALA A 31 -5.74 18.08 -16.78
CA ALA A 31 -4.98 19.28 -17.05
C ALA A 31 -3.70 18.99 -17.84
N GLN A 32 -3.00 17.90 -17.49
CA GLN A 32 -1.78 17.47 -18.19
C GLN A 32 -2.05 17.10 -19.65
N GLU A 33 -3.15 16.41 -19.93
CA GLU A 33 -3.58 16.11 -21.31
C GLU A 33 -3.77 17.38 -22.16
N LYS A 34 -4.09 18.51 -21.50
CA LYS A 34 -4.30 19.81 -22.12
C LYS A 34 -3.11 20.77 -21.98
N SER A 35 -1.98 20.29 -21.45
CA SER A 35 -0.80 21.11 -21.17
C SER A 35 -1.10 22.33 -20.30
N ILE A 36 -2.04 22.21 -19.36
CA ILE A 36 -2.41 23.28 -18.43
C ILE A 36 -1.40 23.32 -17.28
N PRO A 37 -0.81 24.49 -16.97
CA PRO A 37 0.09 24.65 -15.83
C PRO A 37 -0.49 24.17 -14.50
N ASN A 38 0.37 23.57 -13.68
CA ASN A 38 -0.03 23.02 -12.40
C ASN A 38 -0.60 24.09 -11.44
N GLU A 39 -0.03 25.29 -11.42
CA GLU A 39 -0.54 26.39 -10.59
C GLU A 39 -1.99 26.75 -10.94
N ILE A 40 -2.34 26.68 -12.23
CA ILE A 40 -3.70 26.95 -12.71
C ILE A 40 -4.63 25.81 -12.26
N THR A 41 -4.19 24.56 -12.36
CA THR A 41 -4.96 23.40 -11.90
C THR A 41 -5.20 23.40 -10.40
N TYR A 42 -4.16 23.73 -9.63
CA TYR A 42 -4.27 23.87 -8.17
C TYR A 42 -5.24 24.98 -7.78
N LYS A 43 -5.16 26.13 -8.45
CA LYS A 43 -6.11 27.23 -8.26
C LYS A 43 -7.55 26.79 -8.58
N LEU A 44 -7.77 26.14 -9.72
CA LEU A 44 -9.08 25.63 -10.12
C LEU A 44 -9.65 24.65 -9.09
N TYR A 45 -8.83 23.74 -8.56
CA TYR A 45 -9.24 22.82 -7.51
C TYR A 45 -9.69 23.54 -6.23
N ASN A 46 -8.93 24.55 -5.79
CA ASN A 46 -9.26 25.35 -4.61
C ASN A 46 -10.55 26.16 -4.82
N ASP A 47 -10.68 26.84 -5.96
CA ASP A 47 -11.86 27.63 -6.32
C ASP A 47 -13.12 26.74 -6.35
N LEU A 48 -12.98 25.51 -6.86
CA LEU A 48 -14.06 24.52 -6.92
C LEU A 48 -14.49 24.08 -5.51
N LEU A 49 -13.55 23.80 -4.61
CA LEU A 49 -13.86 23.43 -3.23
C LEU A 49 -14.45 24.60 -2.44
N GLU A 50 -13.93 25.81 -2.59
CA GLU A 50 -14.43 27.00 -1.93
C GLU A 50 -15.86 27.31 -2.36
N THR A 51 -16.12 27.27 -3.67
CA THR A 51 -17.46 27.45 -4.25
C THR A 51 -18.44 26.38 -3.77
N TYR A 52 -17.98 25.15 -3.57
CA TYR A 52 -18.80 24.08 -3.00
C TYR A 52 -19.12 24.35 -1.52
N ASN A 53 -18.10 24.66 -0.74
CA ASN A 53 -18.18 24.85 0.71
C ASN A 53 -19.01 26.08 1.09
N SER A 54 -19.00 27.15 0.28
CA SER A 54 -19.79 28.36 0.55
C SER A 54 -21.31 28.12 0.60
N LYS A 55 -21.77 27.04 -0.05
CA LYS A 55 -23.18 26.66 -0.13
C LYS A 55 -23.58 25.56 0.85
N LYS A 56 -22.70 25.16 1.78
CA LYS A 56 -22.88 23.96 2.62
C LYS A 56 -22.58 24.25 4.09
N VAL A 57 -23.33 23.55 4.95
CA VAL A 57 -23.12 23.57 6.41
C VAL A 57 -21.82 22.87 6.79
N TYR A 58 -21.56 21.70 6.18
CA TYR A 58 -20.29 21.00 6.30
C TYR A 58 -19.32 21.48 5.20
N LYS A 59 -18.11 21.87 5.61
CA LYS A 59 -17.05 22.33 4.72
C LYS A 59 -15.96 21.28 4.64
N PHE A 60 -15.55 20.93 3.42
CA PHE A 60 -14.34 20.15 3.22
C PHE A 60 -13.12 20.99 3.62
N HIS A 61 -12.46 20.62 4.72
CA HIS A 61 -11.18 21.18 5.13
C HIS A 61 -10.07 20.19 4.81
N VAL A 62 -9.70 20.11 3.53
CA VAL A 62 -8.62 19.22 3.08
C VAL A 62 -7.46 20.08 2.62
N ASN A 63 -6.39 20.09 3.41
CA ASN A 63 -5.13 20.67 2.98
C ASN A 63 -4.48 19.70 1.98
N ILE A 64 -4.51 20.08 0.71
CA ILE A 64 -3.80 19.37 -0.33
C ILE A 64 -2.62 20.23 -0.71
N GLU A 65 -1.42 19.74 -0.44
CA GLU A 65 -0.22 20.36 -0.99
C GLU A 65 -0.28 20.30 -2.50
N ASN A 66 0.13 21.38 -3.15
CA ASN A 66 0.28 21.36 -4.59
C ASN A 66 1.19 20.20 -4.99
N PHE A 67 0.71 19.29 -5.84
CA PHE A 67 1.54 18.21 -6.34
C PHE A 67 2.74 18.81 -7.07
N ASN A 68 3.95 18.48 -6.64
CA ASN A 68 5.08 18.59 -7.54
C ASN A 68 4.98 17.47 -8.60
N SER A 69 5.68 17.65 -9.73
CA SER A 69 5.70 16.69 -10.84
C SER A 69 6.02 15.27 -10.37
N ASP A 70 6.93 15.13 -9.40
CA ASP A 70 7.36 13.85 -8.85
C ASP A 70 6.28 13.12 -8.06
N THR A 71 5.52 13.84 -7.23
CA THR A 71 4.40 13.29 -6.46
C THR A 71 3.30 12.82 -7.40
N PHE A 72 2.97 13.62 -8.41
CA PHE A 72 1.97 13.22 -9.41
C PHE A 72 2.43 12.01 -10.23
N LYS A 73 3.67 12.02 -10.75
CA LYS A 73 4.24 10.88 -11.48
C LYS A 73 4.17 9.60 -10.64
N THR A 74 4.54 9.70 -9.37
CA THR A 74 4.48 8.59 -8.42
C THR A 74 3.05 8.06 -8.25
N LEU A 75 2.07 8.95 -8.06
CA LEU A 75 0.66 8.58 -7.89
C LEU A 75 0.06 7.98 -9.18
N ASN A 76 0.34 8.56 -10.34
CA ASN A 76 -0.11 8.08 -11.63
C ASN A 76 0.43 6.67 -11.92
N ASN A 77 1.72 6.44 -11.69
CA ASN A 77 2.33 5.13 -11.85
C ASN A 77 1.70 4.09 -10.91
N LEU A 78 1.41 4.43 -9.65
CA LEU A 78 0.72 3.54 -8.72
C LEU A 78 -0.70 3.19 -9.19
N LEU A 79 -1.45 4.17 -9.70
CA LEU A 79 -2.78 3.94 -10.28
C LEU A 79 -2.71 3.07 -11.53
N ASN A 80 -1.71 3.30 -12.38
CA ASN A 80 -1.47 2.48 -13.58
C ASN A 80 -1.11 1.04 -13.21
N LEU A 81 -0.28 0.82 -12.18
CA LEU A 81 -0.01 -0.51 -11.61
C LEU A 81 -1.30 -1.25 -11.29
N TYR A 82 -2.21 -0.62 -10.53
CA TYR A 82 -3.49 -1.22 -10.18
C TYR A 82 -4.43 -1.41 -11.38
N LYS A 83 -4.43 -0.49 -12.35
CA LYS A 83 -5.21 -0.58 -13.59
C LYS A 83 -4.75 -1.75 -14.46
N TYR A 84 -3.44 -1.88 -14.71
CA TYR A 84 -2.88 -3.01 -15.45
C TYR A 84 -3.09 -4.33 -14.72
N PHE A 85 -2.96 -4.34 -13.39
CA PHE A 85 -3.22 -5.55 -12.62
C PHE A 85 -4.69 -5.98 -12.68
N SER A 86 -5.64 -5.04 -12.66
CA SER A 86 -7.06 -5.34 -12.87
C SER A 86 -7.31 -5.95 -14.24
N LYS A 87 -6.69 -5.41 -15.30
CA LYS A 87 -6.77 -5.95 -16.66
C LYS A 87 -6.15 -7.34 -16.77
N TYR A 88 -5.02 -7.56 -16.11
CA TYR A 88 -4.37 -8.86 -16.04
C TYR A 88 -5.30 -9.89 -15.38
N LYS A 89 -5.92 -9.55 -14.24
CA LYS A 89 -6.90 -10.42 -13.56
C LYS A 89 -8.11 -10.76 -14.41
N SER A 90 -8.58 -9.82 -15.22
CA SER A 90 -9.69 -10.06 -16.16
C SER A 90 -9.26 -10.76 -17.45
N LYS A 91 -7.99 -11.19 -17.55
CA LYS A 91 -7.39 -11.81 -18.75
C LYS A 91 -7.54 -10.96 -20.01
N SER A 92 -7.62 -9.64 -19.83
CA SER A 92 -7.64 -8.69 -20.93
C SER A 92 -6.25 -8.60 -21.54
N GLN A 93 -6.18 -8.43 -22.85
CA GLN A 93 -4.91 -8.21 -23.53
C GLN A 93 -4.44 -6.76 -23.33
N CYS A 94 -3.14 -6.60 -23.16
CA CYS A 94 -2.48 -5.30 -23.29
C CYS A 94 -1.39 -5.45 -24.33
N HIS A 95 -1.29 -4.49 -25.26
CA HIS A 95 -0.34 -4.53 -26.38
C HIS A 95 -0.40 -5.85 -27.17
N ASP A 96 -1.62 -6.38 -27.37
CA ASP A 96 -1.90 -7.62 -28.11
C ASP A 96 -1.15 -8.88 -27.60
N LYS A 97 -0.61 -8.81 -26.38
CA LYS A 97 0.05 -9.92 -25.71
C LYS A 97 -0.81 -10.43 -24.56
N MET A 98 -0.90 -11.74 -24.46
CA MET A 98 -1.67 -12.43 -23.41
C MET A 98 -1.18 -12.06 -22.00
N CYS A 99 0.13 -11.91 -21.80
CA CYS A 99 0.74 -11.49 -20.53
C CYS A 99 1.15 -10.01 -20.51
N GLY A 100 0.82 -9.23 -21.55
CA GLY A 100 1.31 -7.85 -21.69
C GLY A 100 0.87 -6.91 -20.56
N CYS A 101 -0.28 -7.17 -19.94
CA CYS A 101 -0.69 -6.38 -18.77
C CYS A 101 0.19 -6.69 -17.55
N ALA A 102 0.58 -7.96 -17.37
CA ALA A 102 1.49 -8.37 -16.30
C ALA A 102 2.91 -7.83 -16.55
N GLU A 103 3.38 -7.83 -17.81
CA GLU A 103 4.64 -7.19 -18.21
C GLU A 103 4.67 -5.71 -17.80
N LYS A 104 3.58 -4.96 -18.08
CA LYS A 104 3.47 -3.54 -17.70
C LYS A 104 3.45 -3.32 -16.20
N CYS A 105 2.86 -4.23 -15.42
CA CYS A 105 2.97 -4.18 -13.96
C CYS A 105 4.44 -4.29 -13.52
N VAL A 106 5.20 -5.23 -14.08
CA VAL A 106 6.62 -5.43 -13.73
C VAL A 106 7.47 -4.22 -14.11
N GLU A 107 7.28 -3.68 -15.32
CA GLU A 107 7.99 -2.50 -15.81
C GLU A 107 7.80 -1.31 -14.86
N ILE A 108 6.55 -0.96 -14.55
CA ILE A 108 6.25 0.18 -13.68
C ILE A 108 6.73 -0.08 -12.24
N TYR A 109 6.61 -1.31 -11.75
CA TYR A 109 7.06 -1.66 -10.40
C TYR A 109 8.57 -1.47 -10.23
N ASN A 110 9.34 -1.90 -11.22
CA ASN A 110 10.80 -1.89 -11.17
C ASN A 110 11.39 -0.47 -11.17
N GLU A 111 10.65 0.54 -11.64
CA GLU A 111 11.06 1.95 -11.51
C GLU A 111 11.22 2.41 -10.04
N TYR A 112 10.60 1.68 -9.11
CA TYR A 112 10.61 2.01 -7.68
C TYR A 112 11.60 1.19 -6.86
N THR A 113 12.25 0.18 -7.45
CA THR A 113 13.07 -0.77 -6.71
C THR A 113 14.23 -0.07 -5.99
N GLU A 114 14.99 0.78 -6.67
CA GLU A 114 16.10 1.51 -6.06
C GLU A 114 15.63 2.47 -4.95
N ARG A 115 14.55 3.21 -5.21
CA ARG A 115 13.97 4.14 -4.22
C ARG A 115 13.50 3.39 -2.97
N CYS A 116 12.87 2.24 -3.15
CA CYS A 116 12.37 1.45 -2.04
C CYS A 116 13.46 0.65 -1.32
N ASN A 117 14.56 0.30 -1.98
CA ASN A 117 15.72 -0.32 -1.37
C ASN A 117 16.43 0.59 -0.36
N ASN A 118 16.36 1.91 -0.56
CA ASN A 118 16.95 2.88 0.37
C ASN A 118 15.95 3.40 1.42
N HIS A 119 14.64 3.29 1.17
CA HIS A 119 13.57 3.88 2.00
C HIS A 119 12.36 2.95 2.18
N HIS A 120 12.61 1.73 2.65
CA HIS A 120 11.61 0.66 2.79
C HIS A 120 10.36 1.03 3.63
N SER A 121 10.49 1.90 4.63
CA SER A 121 9.40 2.27 5.55
C SER A 121 8.51 3.39 5.03
N SER A 122 8.77 3.94 3.84
CA SER A 122 7.91 4.96 3.25
C SER A 122 6.52 4.39 2.93
N SER A 123 5.49 5.25 3.04
CA SER A 123 4.11 4.87 2.73
C SER A 123 3.95 4.31 1.31
N LEU A 124 4.71 4.85 0.36
CA LEU A 124 4.77 4.36 -1.02
C LEU A 124 5.31 2.92 -1.09
N CYS A 125 6.44 2.63 -0.45
CA CYS A 125 7.06 1.31 -0.50
C CYS A 125 6.24 0.25 0.23
N ILE A 126 5.55 0.63 1.32
CA ILE A 126 4.57 -0.24 1.99
C ILE A 126 3.44 -0.61 1.02
N GLU A 127 2.94 0.35 0.25
CA GLU A 127 1.86 0.09 -0.71
C GLU A 127 2.33 -0.75 -1.90
N LEU A 128 3.55 -0.50 -2.41
CA LEU A 128 4.18 -1.32 -3.43
C LEU A 128 4.43 -2.76 -2.96
N ASN A 129 4.84 -2.99 -1.71
CA ASN A 129 4.97 -4.33 -1.15
C ASN A 129 3.63 -5.07 -1.13
N LYS A 130 2.55 -4.42 -0.68
CA LYS A 130 1.20 -5.02 -0.72
C LYS A 130 0.77 -5.34 -2.16
N PHE A 131 1.13 -4.49 -3.11
CA PHE A 131 0.89 -4.75 -4.52
C PHE A 131 1.65 -6.00 -4.99
N ALA A 132 2.95 -6.07 -4.71
CA ALA A 132 3.81 -7.19 -5.08
C ALA A 132 3.31 -8.53 -4.51
N GLU A 133 2.89 -8.55 -3.24
CA GLU A 133 2.25 -9.72 -2.63
C GLU A 133 1.04 -10.19 -3.43
N LYS A 134 0.08 -9.29 -3.69
CA LYS A 134 -1.15 -9.61 -4.42
C LYS A 134 -0.85 -10.07 -5.85
N PHE A 135 0.07 -9.40 -6.52
CA PHE A 135 0.49 -9.72 -7.88
C PHE A 135 1.13 -11.10 -7.95
N ASN A 136 2.10 -11.38 -7.07
CA ASN A 136 2.82 -12.64 -7.03
C ASN A 136 1.91 -13.83 -6.69
N ILE A 137 0.95 -13.65 -5.76
CA ILE A 137 -0.07 -14.65 -5.47
C ILE A 137 -0.86 -14.99 -6.73
N HIS A 138 -1.34 -13.97 -7.45
CA HIS A 138 -2.11 -14.17 -8.68
C HIS A 138 -1.27 -14.81 -9.79
N LEU A 139 -0.03 -14.35 -10.01
CA LEU A 139 0.90 -14.92 -10.98
C LEU A 139 1.21 -16.39 -10.70
N ASN A 140 1.34 -16.81 -9.44
CA ASN A 140 1.59 -18.21 -9.11
C ASN A 140 0.42 -19.15 -9.48
N GLN A 141 -0.79 -18.59 -9.58
CA GLN A 141 -2.03 -19.28 -9.93
C GLN A 141 -2.37 -19.20 -11.43
N ASP A 142 -1.63 -18.40 -12.20
CA ASP A 142 -1.87 -18.20 -13.63
C ASP A 142 -0.95 -19.12 -14.45
N ASP A 143 -1.51 -20.21 -15.00
CA ASP A 143 -0.72 -21.20 -15.74
C ASP A 143 -0.14 -20.69 -17.08
N VAL A 144 -0.59 -19.54 -17.58
CA VAL A 144 -0.14 -18.99 -18.87
C VAL A 144 1.05 -18.06 -18.66
N CYS A 145 0.94 -17.14 -17.71
CA CYS A 145 1.96 -16.11 -17.49
C CYS A 145 3.03 -16.53 -16.48
N LYS A 146 2.75 -17.55 -15.66
CA LYS A 146 3.74 -18.16 -14.76
C LYS A 146 4.92 -18.73 -15.54
N GLY A 147 6.13 -18.46 -15.06
CA GLY A 147 7.38 -18.88 -15.69
C GLY A 147 7.88 -17.91 -16.77
N THR A 148 6.98 -17.14 -17.40
CA THR A 148 7.35 -16.08 -18.36
C THR A 148 7.52 -14.72 -17.69
N ILE A 149 6.63 -14.40 -16.73
CA ILE A 149 6.66 -13.14 -16.01
C ILE A 149 7.46 -13.30 -14.71
N SER A 150 8.38 -12.38 -14.48
CA SER A 150 9.15 -12.31 -13.24
C SER A 150 8.25 -11.97 -12.05
N LYS A 151 8.48 -12.65 -10.93
CA LYS A 151 7.90 -12.23 -9.65
C LYS A 151 8.45 -10.87 -9.26
N LEU A 152 7.60 -10.05 -8.68
CA LEU A 152 7.99 -8.78 -8.10
C LEU A 152 8.77 -9.04 -6.83
N GLU A 153 9.93 -8.39 -6.70
CA GLU A 153 10.67 -8.38 -5.44
C GLU A 153 9.81 -7.73 -4.36
N ILE A 154 9.77 -8.31 -3.17
CA ILE A 154 9.17 -7.64 -2.02
C ILE A 154 10.33 -6.95 -1.31
N PHE A 155 10.28 -5.63 -1.24
CA PHE A 155 11.31 -4.84 -0.58
C PHE A 155 11.32 -5.24 0.89
N ASN A 156 12.44 -5.82 1.35
CA ASN A 156 12.62 -6.28 2.72
C ASN A 156 12.64 -5.10 3.70
N GLY A 157 11.48 -4.50 3.98
CA GLY A 157 11.22 -3.91 5.28
C GLY A 157 10.87 -5.08 6.18
N TYR A 158 11.85 -5.62 6.91
CA TYR A 158 11.70 -6.65 7.95
C TYR A 158 10.23 -6.96 8.26
N ASN A 159 9.74 -8.12 7.83
CA ASN A 159 8.35 -8.56 8.07
C ASN A 159 7.95 -8.15 9.50
N ILE A 160 7.09 -7.14 9.65
CA ILE A 160 6.70 -6.63 10.98
C ILE A 160 6.15 -7.79 11.83
N LYS A 161 5.54 -8.77 11.17
CA LYS A 161 5.13 -10.05 11.73
C LYS A 161 6.28 -10.86 12.35
N ILE A 162 7.44 -10.94 11.68
CA ILE A 162 8.66 -11.59 12.16
C ILE A 162 9.28 -10.79 13.31
N ILE A 163 9.34 -9.47 13.21
CA ILE A 163 9.83 -8.60 14.32
C ILE A 163 9.01 -8.82 15.59
N ILE A 164 7.69 -9.00 15.47
CA ILE A 164 6.79 -9.24 16.61
C ILE A 164 6.91 -10.70 17.11
N LEU A 165 7.08 -11.68 16.22
CA LEU A 165 7.14 -13.09 16.61
C LEU A 165 8.40 -13.46 17.39
N ILE A 166 9.55 -12.92 17.01
CA ILE A 166 10.86 -13.23 17.62
C ILE A 166 10.85 -13.01 19.15
N PRO A 167 10.47 -11.84 19.69
CA PRO A 167 10.46 -11.61 21.13
C PRO A 167 9.44 -12.50 21.85
N ILE A 168 8.29 -12.81 21.23
CA ILE A 168 7.28 -13.71 21.81
C ILE A 168 7.84 -15.13 21.98
N ILE A 169 8.51 -15.66 20.95
CA ILE A 169 9.11 -16.99 21.00
C ILE A 169 10.22 -17.04 22.05
N LEU A 170 11.06 -16.01 22.14
CA LEU A 170 12.12 -15.92 23.15
C LEU A 170 11.56 -15.94 24.58
N ILE A 171 10.50 -15.18 24.85
CA ILE A 171 9.84 -15.18 26.15
C ILE A 171 9.32 -16.59 26.49
N ILE A 172 8.65 -17.25 25.54
CA ILE A 172 8.11 -18.61 25.74
C ILE A 172 9.24 -19.60 26.06
N VAL A 173 10.35 -19.57 25.31
CA VAL A 173 11.50 -20.46 25.52
C VAL A 173 12.12 -20.24 26.89
N ILE A 174 12.30 -18.98 27.30
CA ILE A 174 12.83 -18.63 28.62
C ILE A 174 11.89 -19.13 29.73
N SER A 175 10.59 -18.87 29.61
CA SER A 175 9.58 -19.33 30.58
C SER A 175 9.55 -20.86 30.69
N PHE A 176 9.60 -21.58 29.56
CA PHE A 176 9.65 -23.04 29.55
C PHE A 176 10.92 -23.57 30.20
N SER A 177 12.07 -22.94 29.94
CA SER A 177 13.35 -23.32 30.53
C SER A 177 13.32 -23.18 32.06
N PHE A 178 12.79 -22.06 32.57
CA PHE A 178 12.60 -21.86 34.01
C PHE A 178 11.63 -22.88 34.63
N PHE A 179 10.55 -23.21 33.95
CA PHE A 179 9.59 -24.22 34.42
C PHE A 179 10.22 -25.60 34.57
N ILE A 180 11.01 -26.04 33.58
CA ILE A 180 11.73 -27.32 33.63
C ILE A 180 12.74 -27.32 34.79
N LEU A 181 13.55 -26.26 34.92
CA LEU A 181 14.54 -26.14 36.00
C LEU A 181 13.89 -26.16 37.38
N TYR A 182 12.77 -25.46 37.56
CA TYR A 182 12.02 -25.46 38.82
C TYR A 182 11.51 -26.86 39.18
N LYS A 183 10.94 -27.59 38.21
CA LYS A 183 10.44 -28.94 38.41
C LYS A 183 11.56 -29.93 38.77
N VAL A 184 12.71 -29.85 38.09
CA VAL A 184 13.87 -30.70 38.38
C VAL A 184 14.40 -30.42 39.79
N LYS A 185 14.56 -29.15 40.18
CA LYS A 185 15.00 -28.77 41.52
C LYS A 185 14.04 -29.29 42.60
N ASN A 186 12.74 -29.15 42.41
CA ASN A 186 11.74 -29.60 43.38
C ASN A 186 11.73 -31.14 43.54
N ASN A 187 11.91 -31.86 42.43
CA ASN A 187 12.06 -33.33 42.45
C ASN A 187 13.32 -33.78 43.20
N ILE A 188 14.45 -33.08 43.01
CA ILE A 188 15.70 -33.37 43.73
C ILE A 188 15.53 -33.12 45.23
N ILE A 189 14.92 -32.00 45.64
CA ILE A 189 14.65 -31.70 47.05
C ILE A 189 13.74 -32.78 47.66
N LYS A 190 12.67 -33.16 46.96
CA LYS A 190 11.75 -34.22 47.41
C LYS A 190 12.46 -35.57 47.56
N TYR A 191 13.38 -35.91 46.64
CA TYR A 191 14.17 -37.14 46.72
C TYR A 191 15.13 -37.14 47.92
N MET A 192 15.78 -36.00 48.22
CA MET A 192 16.66 -35.90 49.39
C MET A 192 15.89 -35.99 50.71
N ASN A 193 14.69 -35.41 50.80
CA ASN A 193 13.85 -35.48 52.01
C ASN A 193 13.25 -36.87 52.29
N ILE A 194 13.25 -37.80 51.31
CA ILE A 194 12.76 -39.18 51.51
C ILE A 194 13.90 -40.12 51.97
N LYS A 195 15.16 -39.72 51.79
CA LYS A 195 16.35 -40.54 52.12
C LYS A 195 16.96 -40.26 53.49
N LEU A 196 16.45 -39.27 54.23
CA LEU A 196 16.77 -38.96 55.62
C LEU A 196 15.69 -39.52 56.54
#